data_AF-A0A6P7U744-F1
#
_entry.id   AF-A0A6P7U744-F1
#
_cell.length_a   1.000
_cell.length_b   1.000
_cell.length_c   1.000
_cell.angle_alpha   90.00
_cell.angle_beta   90.00
_cell.angle_gamma   90.00
#
_symmetry.space_group_name_H-M   'P 1'
#
loop_
_entity.id
_entity.type
_entity.pdbx_description
1 polymer ?
#
loop_
_entity_poly.entity_id
_entity_poly.type
_entity_poly.pdbx_seq_one_letter_code
_entity_poly.pdbx_strand_id
1 'polypeptide(L)'
;MLKLHGEMRTDKVVDINSFREEFKEISKSYKPDLIYNLDETALYYKLIPSKSVCRNRFQGYKNFKDRVSIMLCSNMTGSHKLKPVMIGKPKMPRCFKILTMDVLSHIIAHRKLG
;
A
#
# COMPACT_ATOMS: atom_id res chain seq x y z
N MET A 1 10.61 17.24 -2.76
CA MET A 1 9.23 17.17 -3.28
C MET A 1 8.62 15.86 -2.82
N LEU A 2 7.83 15.87 -1.74
CA LEU A 2 7.12 14.70 -1.23
C LEU A 2 5.91 14.43 -2.12
N LYS A 3 5.92 13.31 -2.83
CA LYS A 3 4.82 12.90 -3.71
C LYS A 3 3.84 12.11 -2.86
N LEU A 4 2.85 12.80 -2.29
CA LEU A 4 1.76 12.18 -1.54
C LEU A 4 0.99 11.25 -2.49
N HIS A 5 0.90 9.97 -2.15
CA HIS A 5 0.04 8.99 -2.82
C HIS A 5 -0.99 8.54 -1.78
N GLY A 6 -2.28 8.71 -2.09
CA GLY A 6 -3.39 8.22 -1.28
C GLY A 6 -4.51 7.75 -2.19
N GLU A 7 -5.27 6.75 -1.75
CA GLU A 7 -6.46 6.27 -2.46
C GLU A 7 -7.64 7.24 -2.32
N MET A 8 -8.60 7.11 -3.24
CA MET A 8 -9.76 7.98 -3.39
C MET A 8 -10.69 7.90 -2.17
N ARG A 9 -11.22 9.06 -1.79
CA ARG A 9 -12.18 9.25 -0.69
C ARG A 9 -13.43 8.39 -0.93
N THR A 10 -13.92 7.73 0.12
CA THR A 10 -15.28 7.18 0.18
C THR A 10 -16.32 8.30 0.06
N ASP A 11 -17.46 8.05 -0.58
CA ASP A 11 -18.49 9.05 -0.93
C ASP A 11 -19.17 9.77 0.27
N LYS A 12 -18.85 9.38 1.50
CA LYS A 12 -19.31 10.06 2.72
C LYS A 12 -18.29 11.10 3.15
N VAL A 13 -18.74 12.35 3.27
CA VAL A 13 -17.98 13.41 3.95
C VAL A 13 -17.95 13.05 5.43
N VAL A 14 -16.90 12.34 5.83
CA VAL A 14 -16.60 12.11 7.25
C VAL A 14 -15.96 13.38 7.78
N ASP A 15 -16.56 13.99 8.81
CA ASP A 15 -15.89 15.03 9.57
C ASP A 15 -14.74 14.39 10.36
N ILE A 16 -13.52 14.64 9.90
CA ILE A 16 -12.29 14.12 10.49
C ILE A 16 -12.15 14.58 11.95
N ASN A 17 -12.65 15.77 12.30
CA ASN A 17 -12.55 16.28 13.66
C ASN A 17 -13.47 15.50 14.60
N SER A 18 -14.73 15.29 14.20
CA SER A 18 -15.69 14.47 14.97
C SER A 18 -15.17 13.04 15.16
N PHE A 19 -14.65 12.38 14.11
CA PHE A 19 -14.05 11.05 14.23
C PHE A 19 -12.87 11.02 15.20
N ARG A 20 -12.01 12.05 15.19
CA ARG A 20 -10.86 12.14 16.11
C ARG A 20 -11.30 12.27 17.57
N GLU A 21 -12.37 13.01 17.83
CA GLU A 21 -12.93 13.16 19.17
C GLU A 21 -13.55 11.84 19.65
N GLU A 22 -14.37 11.20 18.83
CA GLU A 22 -14.98 9.89 19.12
C GLU A 22 -13.89 8.83 19.36
N PHE A 23 -12.89 8.75 18.47
CA PHE A 23 -11.80 7.80 18.61
C PHE A 23 -10.99 8.04 19.88
N LYS A 24 -10.72 9.30 20.25
CA LYS A 24 -10.06 9.62 21.52
C LYS A 24 -10.87 9.15 22.72
N GLU A 25 -12.19 9.32 22.69
CA GLU A 25 -13.05 8.92 23.81
C GLU A 25 -13.09 7.40 23.97
N ILE A 26 -13.25 6.67 22.86
CA ILE A 26 -13.18 5.19 22.85
C ILE A 26 -11.80 4.71 23.33
N SER A 27 -10.73 5.37 22.87
CA SER A 27 -9.35 5.00 23.22
C SER A 27 -9.06 5.09 24.71
N LYS A 28 -9.70 6.01 25.45
CA LYS A 28 -9.53 6.13 26.91
C LYS A 28 -9.97 4.88 27.67
N SER A 29 -10.89 4.09 27.12
CA SER A 29 -11.38 2.85 27.73
C SER A 29 -10.37 1.69 27.64
N TYR A 30 -9.29 1.85 26.88
CA TYR A 30 -8.28 0.81 26.67
C TYR A 30 -6.91 1.27 27.15
N LYS A 31 -6.10 0.30 27.60
CA LYS A 31 -4.68 0.57 27.86
C LYS A 31 -3.97 0.90 26.54
N PRO A 32 -3.04 1.87 26.50
CA PRO A 32 -2.30 2.21 25.29
C PRO A 32 -1.63 1.00 24.61
N ASP A 33 -1.14 0.02 25.38
CA ASP A 33 -0.51 -1.18 24.81
C ASP A 33 -1.47 -2.11 24.05
N LEU A 34 -2.78 -1.93 24.21
CA LEU A 34 -3.85 -2.70 23.56
C LEU A 34 -4.45 -2.00 22.34
N ILE A 35 -4.04 -0.75 22.06
CA ILE A 35 -4.51 0.01 20.90
C ILE A 35 -3.48 -0.19 19.79
N TYR A 36 -3.90 -0.79 18.66
CA TYR A 36 -3.02 -1.06 17.52
C TYR A 36 -3.40 -0.21 16.32
N ASN A 37 -2.37 0.30 15.63
CA ASN A 37 -2.50 0.85 14.30
C ASN A 37 -1.92 -0.13 13.28
N LEU A 38 -2.61 -0.26 12.16
CA LEU A 38 -2.35 -1.25 11.12
C LEU A 38 -2.45 -0.54 9.77
N ASP A 39 -1.37 -0.56 8.98
CA ASP A 39 -1.33 0.15 7.72
C ASP A 39 -0.61 -0.66 6.63
N GLU A 40 -1.02 -0.45 5.37
CA GLU A 40 -0.41 -1.06 4.20
C GLU A 40 0.61 -0.10 3.58
N THR A 41 1.82 -0.60 3.32
CA THR A 41 2.85 0.16 2.60
C THR A 41 3.45 -0.64 1.46
N ALA A 42 3.89 0.08 0.43
CA ALA A 42 4.52 -0.49 -0.75
C ALA A 42 6.05 -0.53 -0.58
N LEU A 43 6.63 -1.73 -0.54
CA LEU A 43 8.06 -1.95 -0.54
C LEU A 43 8.57 -2.15 -1.98
N TYR A 44 9.31 -1.17 -2.50
CA TYR A 44 9.88 -1.20 -3.84
C TYR A 44 11.28 -1.79 -3.85
N TYR A 45 11.39 -3.11 -4.03
CA TYR A 45 12.66 -3.84 -3.88
C TYR A 45 13.57 -3.78 -5.12
N LYS A 46 13.05 -3.40 -6.30
CA LYS A 46 13.83 -3.20 -7.54
C LYS A 46 14.03 -1.73 -7.92
N LEU A 47 13.52 -0.79 -7.12
CA LEU A 47 13.57 0.62 -7.46
C LEU A 47 14.99 1.16 -7.27
N ILE A 48 15.58 1.66 -8.36
CA ILE A 48 16.86 2.34 -8.32
C ILE A 48 16.67 3.72 -7.68
N PRO A 49 17.59 4.16 -6.78
CA PRO A 49 17.54 5.49 -6.19
C PRO A 49 17.49 6.59 -7.26
N SER A 50 16.66 7.61 -7.03
CA SER A 50 16.47 8.74 -7.94
C SER A 50 17.72 9.60 -8.13
N LYS A 51 18.69 9.49 -7.22
CA LYS A 51 20.02 10.08 -7.32
C LYS A 51 21.05 8.95 -7.36
N SER A 52 21.36 8.48 -8.56
CA SER A 52 22.56 7.69 -8.76
C SER A 52 23.75 8.63 -8.97
N VAL A 53 24.94 8.27 -8.48
CA VAL A 53 26.22 8.91 -8.86
C VAL A 53 26.60 8.45 -10.27
N CYS A 54 25.64 8.50 -11.21
CA CYS A 54 25.91 8.18 -12.59
C CYS A 54 26.49 9.43 -13.26
N ARG A 55 27.76 9.36 -13.64
CA ARG A 55 28.46 10.42 -14.38
C ARG A 55 27.84 10.69 -15.75
N ASN A 56 27.09 9.71 -16.29
CA ASN A 56 26.41 9.78 -17.58
C ASN A 56 24.89 9.68 -17.40
N ARG A 57 24.13 10.61 -18.00
CA ARG A 57 22.66 10.53 -18.07
C ARG A 57 22.28 9.59 -19.22
N PHE A 58 21.63 8.48 -18.90
CA PHE A 58 21.06 7.58 -19.91
C PHE A 58 19.60 7.96 -20.14
N GLN A 59 19.28 8.37 -21.38
CA GLN A 59 17.91 8.69 -21.79
C GLN A 59 17.16 7.39 -22.12
N GLY A 60 15.91 7.27 -21.68
CA GLY A 60 15.05 6.11 -21.99
C GLY A 60 14.98 5.00 -20.94
N TYR A 61 15.63 5.13 -19.78
CA TYR A 61 15.54 4.10 -18.74
C TYR A 61 14.25 4.21 -17.92
N LYS A 62 13.39 3.18 -17.99
CA LYS A 62 12.17 3.09 -17.18
C LYS A 62 12.50 2.45 -15.84
N ASN A 63 12.29 3.19 -14.75
CA ASN A 63 12.49 2.65 -13.40
C ASN A 63 11.62 1.40 -13.18
N PHE A 64 12.24 0.33 -12.68
CA PHE A 64 11.51 -0.83 -12.18
C PHE A 64 10.69 -0.40 -10.96
N LYS A 65 9.36 -0.49 -11.08
CA LYS A 65 8.40 -0.18 -10.01
C LYS A 65 7.84 -1.45 -9.37
N ASP A 66 8.58 -2.55 -9.50
CA ASP A 66 8.21 -3.79 -8.82
C ASP A 66 8.20 -3.55 -7.31
N ARG A 67 7.05 -3.88 -6.73
CA ARG A 67 6.77 -3.69 -5.33
C ARG A 67 6.04 -4.89 -4.77
N VAL A 68 6.24 -5.13 -3.48
CA VAL A 68 5.36 -5.96 -2.66
C VAL A 68 4.62 -5.04 -1.71
N SER A 69 3.35 -5.32 -1.48
CA SER A 69 2.61 -4.65 -0.41
C SER A 69 2.89 -5.39 0.89
N ILE A 70 3.21 -4.65 1.94
CA ILE A 70 3.43 -5.20 3.28
C ILE A 70 2.49 -4.49 4.26
N MET A 71 1.98 -5.26 5.20
CA MET A 71 1.12 -4.78 6.28
C MET A 71 1.95 -4.68 7.55
N LEU A 72 1.96 -3.50 8.15
CA LEU A 72 2.70 -3.20 9.37
C LEU A 72 1.72 -2.89 10.48
N CYS A 73 1.98 -3.44 11.67
CA CYS A 73 1.15 -3.24 12.84
C CYS A 73 1.99 -2.97 14.08
N SER A 74 1.62 -1.96 14.85
CA SER A 74 2.25 -1.63 16.12
C SER A 74 1.21 -1.16 17.12
N ASN A 75 1.43 -1.43 18.40
CA ASN A 75 0.65 -0.80 19.45
C ASN A 75 0.98 0.70 19.57
N MET A 76 0.12 1.44 20.28
CA MET A 76 0.21 2.90 20.43
C MET A 76 1.50 3.35 21.12
N THR A 77 2.04 2.55 22.03
CA THR A 77 3.31 2.84 22.73
C THR A 77 4.54 2.47 21.89
N GLY A 78 4.39 1.66 20.84
CA GLY A 78 5.49 1.15 20.03
C GLY A 78 6.29 0.00 20.67
N SER A 79 5.91 -0.42 21.88
CA SER A 79 6.57 -1.51 22.62
C SER A 79 6.35 -2.87 21.98
N HIS A 80 5.23 -3.05 21.26
CA HIS A 80 4.90 -4.28 20.58
C HIS A 80 4.60 -4.03 19.11
N LYS A 81 5.37 -4.70 18.25
CA LYS A 81 5.24 -4.68 16.80
C LYS A 81 4.94 -6.08 16.32
N LEU A 82 3.87 -6.24 15.53
CA LEU A 82 3.58 -7.53 14.93
C LEU A 82 4.55 -7.80 13.78
N LYS A 83 4.76 -9.08 13.48
CA LYS A 83 5.56 -9.49 12.32
C LYS A 83 4.91 -8.94 11.04
N PRO A 84 5.70 -8.30 10.14
CA PRO A 84 5.17 -7.82 8.86
C PRO A 84 4.53 -8.95 8.06
N VAL A 85 3.37 -8.68 7.46
CA VAL A 85 2.68 -9.64 6.59
C VAL A 85 2.77 -9.16 5.15
N MET A 86 3.20 -10.04 4.24
CA MET A 86 3.18 -9.75 2.80
C MET A 86 1.77 -9.90 2.25
N ILE A 87 1.27 -8.84 1.62
CA ILE A 87 0.01 -8.85 0.89
C ILE A 87 0.31 -9.21 -0.58
N GLY A 88 -0.16 -10.38 -0.98
CA GLY A 88 -0.04 -10.86 -2.35
C GLY A 88 -0.93 -10.10 -3.32
N LYS A 89 -0.64 -10.24 -4.62
CA LYS A 89 -1.56 -9.75 -5.67
C LYS A 89 -2.84 -10.60 -5.65
N PRO A 90 -4.03 -9.99 -5.79
CA PRO A 90 -5.26 -10.76 -5.87
C PRO A 90 -5.20 -11.72 -7.06
N LYS A 91 -5.62 -12.97 -6.84
CA LYS A 91 -5.70 -13.99 -7.92
C LYS A 91 -6.58 -13.53 -9.08
N MET A 92 -7.63 -12.75 -8.77
CA MET A 92 -8.53 -12.13 -9.74
C MET A 92 -8.75 -10.65 -9.37
N PRO A 93 -8.00 -9.71 -9.98
CA PRO A 93 -8.23 -8.28 -9.76
C PRO A 93 -9.66 -7.87 -10.09
N ARG A 94 -10.25 -6.96 -9.31
CA ARG A 94 -11.66 -6.56 -9.45
C ARG A 94 -12.00 -6.01 -10.84
N CYS A 95 -11.06 -5.32 -11.50
CA CYS A 95 -11.23 -4.83 -12.87
C CYS A 95 -11.44 -5.94 -13.91
N PHE A 96 -11.10 -7.19 -13.57
CA PHE A 96 -11.29 -8.35 -14.43
C PHE A 96 -12.55 -9.16 -14.08
N LYS A 97 -13.34 -8.77 -13.07
CA LYS A 97 -14.60 -9.45 -12.75
C LYS A 97 -15.71 -9.19 -13.78
N ILE A 98 -15.63 -8.08 -14.53
CA ILE A 98 -16.64 -7.66 -15.51
C ILE A 98 -16.32 -8.19 -16.93
N LEU A 99 -15.08 -8.63 -17.15
CA LEU A 99 -14.65 -9.15 -18.45
C LEU A 99 -14.95 -10.64 -18.53
N THR A 100 -15.68 -11.06 -19.56
CA THR A 100 -15.91 -12.46 -19.90
C THR A 100 -14.58 -13.20 -20.06
N MET A 101 -14.56 -14.49 -19.70
CA MET A 101 -13.35 -15.32 -19.57
C MET A 101 -12.46 -15.35 -20.84
N ASP A 102 -13.00 -15.05 -22.01
CA ASP A 102 -12.28 -15.08 -23.29
C ASP A 102 -11.26 -13.93 -23.46
N VAL A 103 -11.50 -12.77 -22.84
CA VAL A 103 -10.58 -11.61 -22.94
C VAL A 103 -9.46 -11.70 -21.89
N LEU A 104 -9.72 -12.37 -20.75
CA LEU A 104 -8.77 -12.48 -19.65
C LEU A 104 -7.57 -13.38 -19.95
N SER A 105 -7.79 -14.48 -20.67
CA SER A 105 -6.76 -15.48 -20.99
C SER A 105 -5.63 -14.86 -21.84
N HIS A 106 -5.96 -13.99 -22.78
CA HIS A 106 -4.97 -13.24 -23.58
C HIS A 106 -4.18 -12.20 -22.76
N ILE A 107 -4.84 -11.45 -21.86
CA ILE A 107 -4.18 -10.39 -21.07
C ILE A 107 -3.23 -10.97 -20.00
N ILE A 108 -3.57 -12.11 -19.39
CA ILE A 108 -2.73 -12.76 -18.38
C ILE A 108 -1.50 -13.44 -19.01
N ALA A 109 -1.64 -13.99 -20.21
CA ALA A 109 -0.53 -14.67 -20.91
C ALA A 109 0.66 -13.72 -21.20
N HIS A 110 0.38 -12.46 -21.57
CA HIS A 110 1.43 -11.46 -21.84
C HIS A 110 2.22 -10.98 -20.61
N ARG A 111 1.86 -11.40 -19.38
CA ARG A 111 2.61 -11.08 -18.15
C ARG A 111 3.44 -12.24 -17.59
N LYS A 112 3.33 -13.45 -18.13
CA LYS A 112 4.08 -14.63 -17.66
C LYS A 112 5.39 -14.90 -18.41
N LEU A 113 5.68 -14.14 -19.47
CA LEU A 113 6.92 -14.21 -20.23
C LEU A 113 7.66 -12.89 -20.07
N GLY A 114 8.62 -12.85 -19.14
CA GLY A 114 9.44 -11.68 -18.82
C GLY A 114 10.21 -11.89 -17.53
#